data_AF-A0A969JS07-F1
#
_entry.id   AF-A0A969JS07-F1
#
_cell.length_a   1.000
_cell.length_b   1.000
_cell.length_c   1.000
_cell.angle_alpha   90.00
_cell.angle_beta   90.00
_cell.angle_gamma   90.00
#
_symmetry.space_group_name_H-M   'P 1'
#
loop_
_entity.id
_entity.type
_entity.pdbx_description
1 polymer ?
#
loop_
_entity_poly.entity_id
_entity_poly.type
_entity_poly.pdbx_seq_one_letter_code
_entity_poly.pdbx_strand_id
1 'polypeptide(L)' 'MSKAIRVHEYGGPEAMRWEDVEIGDPGACQVRIRHRA' A
#
# COMPACT_ATOMS: atom_id res chain seq x y z
N MET A 1 -4.23 2.28 -10.54
CA MET A 1 -3.95 3.04 -9.31
C MET A 1 -4.61 2.34 -8.15
N SER A 2 -3.81 1.71 -7.28
CA SER A 2 -4.32 1.09 -6.05
C SER A 2 -4.07 2.05 -4.90
N LYS A 3 -4.96 2.08 -3.91
CA LYS A 3 -4.74 2.91 -2.72
C LYS A 3 -4.02 2.12 -1.64
N ALA A 4 -3.17 2.80 -0.88
CA ALA A 4 -2.50 2.26 0.29
C ALA A 4 -2.37 3.32 1.38
N ILE A 5 -2.25 2.86 2.63
CA ILE A 5 -1.81 3.72 3.72
C ILE A 5 -0.29 3.78 3.70
N ARG A 6 0.29 4.99 3.59
CA ARG A 6 1.73 5.24 3.73
C ARG A 6 2.01 6.09 4.97
N VAL A 7 3.07 5.72 5.68
CA VAL A 7 3.59 6.43 6.84
C VAL A 7 5.03 6.83 6.51
N HIS A 8 5.27 8.13 6.37
CA HIS A 8 6.59 8.67 6.01
C HIS A 8 7.38 9.16 7.24
N GLU A 9 6.70 9.38 8.35
CA GLU A 9 7.25 9.82 9.62
C GLU A 9 6.54 9.13 10.79
N TYR A 10 7.22 8.94 11.91
CA TYR A 10 6.62 8.36 13.10
C TYR A 10 5.59 9.32 13.71
N GLY A 11 4.46 8.78 14.17
CA GLY A 11 3.38 9.57 14.76
C GLY A 11 2.16 8.70 15.10
N GLY A 12 1.05 9.36 15.42
CA GLY A 12 -0.25 8.73 15.62
C GLY A 12 -1.02 8.54 14.29
N PRO A 13 -2.34 8.35 14.36
CA PRO A 13 -3.19 8.17 13.17
C PRO A 13 -3.07 9.30 12.13
N GLU A 14 -2.72 10.52 12.55
CA GLU A 14 -2.47 11.67 11.69
C GLU A 14 -1.28 11.50 10.74
N ALA A 15 -0.33 10.62 11.07
CA ALA A 15 0.80 10.29 10.20
C ALA A 15 0.41 9.31 9.06
N MET A 16 -0.79 8.71 9.12
CA MET A 16 -1.29 7.77 8.11
C MET A 16 -1.88 8.53 6.91
N ARG A 17 -1.30 8.35 5.73
CA ARG A 17 -1.74 9.02 4.50
C ARG A 17 -2.36 8.03 3.52
N TRP A 18 -3.55 8.35 3.02
CA TRP A 18 -4.23 7.58 1.99
C TRP A 18 -3.78 8.03 0.60
N GLU A 19 -2.87 7.27 0.00
CA GLU A 19 -2.17 7.65 -1.23
C GLU A 19 -2.46 6.65 -2.35
N ASP A 20 -2.46 7.14 -3.60
CA ASP A 20 -2.37 6.24 -4.76
C ASP A 20 -0.94 5.73 -4.87
N VAL A 21 -0.82 4.41 -5.05
CA VAL A 21 0.44 3.73 -5.27
C VAL A 21 0.37 2.89 -6.53
N GLU A 22 1.49 2.86 -7.24
CA GLU A 22 1.71 1.92 -8.32
C GLU A 22 2.12 0.57 -7.72
N ILE A 23 1.46 -0.50 -8.16
CA ILE A 23 1.77 -1.87 -7.76
C ILE A 23 2.32 -2.56 -9.00
N GLY A 24 3.60 -2.90 -8.97
CA GLY A 24 4.26 -3.66 -10.04
C GLY A 24 3.75 -5.10 -10.13
N ASP A 25 4.31 -5.83 -11.08
CA ASP A 25 4.02 -7.25 -11.25
C ASP A 25 4.76 -8.08 -10.18
N PRO A 26 4.16 -9.20 -9.71
CA PRO A 26 4.83 -10.08 -8.76
C PRO A 26 6.06 -10.73 -9.39
N GLY A 27 7.16 -10.80 -8.63
CA GLY A 27 8.37 -11.53 -9.02
C GLY A 27 8.22 -13.05 -8.92
N ALA A 28 9.30 -13.77 -9.19
CA ALA A 28 9.34 -15.22 -9.01
C ALA A 28 8.97 -15.59 -7.56
N CYS A 29 8.07 -16.55 -7.41
CA CYS A 29 7.53 -17.00 -6.12
C CYS A 29 6.74 -15.92 -5.33
N GLN A 30 6.20 -14.89 -5.99
CA GLN A 30 5.29 -13.91 -5.40
C GLN A 30 3.88 -14.00 -6.03
N VAL A 31 2.88 -13.50 -5.32
CA VAL A 31 1.49 -13.38 -5.82
C VAL A 31 0.92 -12.01 -5.49
N ARG A 32 0.12 -11.46 -6.41
CA ARG A 32 -0.63 -10.20 -6.20
C ARG A 32 -2.07 -10.52 -5.80
N ILE A 33 -2.50 -10.04 -4.63
CA ILE A 33 -3.84 -10.26 -4.09
C ILE A 33 -4.62 -8.94 -4.08
N ARG A 34 -5.90 -8.99 -4.49
CA ARG A 34 -6.84 -7.87 -4.32
C ARG A 34 -7.61 -8.05 -3.01
N HIS A 35 -7.38 -7.15 -2.05
CA HIS A 35 -8.10 -7.10 -0.79
C HIS A 35 -9.58 -6.74 -1.00
N ARG A 36 -10.50 -7.48 -0.35
CA ARG A 36 -11.97 -7.32 -0.46
C ARG A 36 -12.70 -7.33 0.90
N ALA A 37 -11.97 -7.22 2.01
CA ALA A 37 -12.59 -7.22 3.34
C ALA A 37 -13.46 -5.97 3.55
#